data_AF-A0A1A7PVM7-F1
#
_entry.id   AF-A0A1A7PVM7-F1
#
_cell.length_a   1.000
_cell.length_b   1.000
_cell.length_c   1.000
_cell.angle_alpha   90.00
_cell.angle_beta   90.00
_cell.angle_gamma   90.00
#
_symmetry.space_group_name_H-M   'P 1'
#
loop_
_entity.id
_entity.type
_entity.pdbx_description
1 polymer ?
#
loop_
_entity_poly.entity_id
_entity_poly.type
_entity_poly.pdbx_seq_one_letter_code
_entity_poly.pdbx_strand_id
1 'polypeptide(L)'
;MYKNKLNQQDISLTDKELNQFKPLNQVMSPEFVEMVTTHQEEMEKKRTRGKQKLPTKQLVTIRLSPEVVESFKATGKGWQSRINEVLVKYIEQKTL
;
A
#
# COMPACT_ATOMS: atom_id res chain seq x y z
N MET A 1 13.38 25.33 23.26
CA MET A 1 13.77 23.90 23.21
C MET A 1 13.10 23.15 24.37
N TYR A 2 11.81 22.84 24.27
CA TYR A 2 11.12 22.05 25.30
C TYR A 2 11.24 20.57 24.95
N LYS A 3 12.05 19.83 25.72
CA LYS A 3 12.14 18.37 25.62
C LYS A 3 11.01 17.75 26.42
N ASN A 4 9.88 17.46 25.77
CA ASN A 4 8.89 16.55 26.33
C ASN A 4 9.45 15.12 26.27
N LYS A 5 10.07 14.67 27.36
CA LYS A 5 10.32 13.24 27.58
C LYS A 5 8.99 12.59 27.95
N LEU A 6 8.25 12.13 26.95
CA LEU A 6 7.21 11.13 27.17
C LEU A 6 7.89 9.91 27.78
N ASN A 7 7.56 9.66 29.04
CA ASN A 7 8.03 8.52 29.81
C ASN A 7 7.39 7.27 29.18
N GLN A 8 8.06 6.67 28.21
CA GLN A 8 7.70 5.37 27.63
C GLN A 8 8.05 4.30 28.65
N GLN A 9 7.28 4.23 29.73
CA GLN A 9 7.16 3.00 30.48
C GLN A 9 6.39 2.07 29.54
N ASP A 10 7.02 1.01 29.04
CA ASP A 10 6.30 -0.06 28.34
C ASP A 10 5.38 -0.69 29.38
N ILE A 11 4.12 -0.23 29.41
CA ILE A 11 3.05 -0.83 30.21
C ILE A 11 2.72 -2.16 29.52
N SER A 12 3.58 -3.15 29.73
CA SER A 12 3.35 -4.50 29.24
C SER A 12 2.13 -5.04 29.98
N LEU A 13 1.01 -5.11 29.26
CA LEU A 13 -0.22 -5.71 29.75
C LEU A 13 0.07 -7.15 30.16
N THR A 14 -0.11 -7.46 31.43
CA THR A 14 0.03 -8.84 31.93
C THR A 14 -1.14 -9.67 31.42
N ASP A 15 -0.98 -10.98 31.20
CA ASP A 15 -2.07 -11.88 30.76
C ASP A 15 -3.33 -11.81 31.65
N LYS A 16 -3.13 -11.51 32.94
CA LYS A 16 -4.23 -11.28 33.90
C LYS A 16 -5.04 -10.01 33.60
N GLU A 17 -4.40 -8.96 33.09
CA GLU A 17 -5.06 -7.72 32.68
C GLU A 17 -5.77 -7.91 31.33
N LEU A 18 -5.19 -8.71 30.43
CA LEU A 18 -5.84 -9.09 29.17
C LEU A 18 -7.17 -9.82 29.39
N ASN A 19 -7.26 -10.66 30.42
CA ASN A 19 -8.49 -11.38 30.76
C ASN A 19 -9.61 -10.49 31.36
N GLN A 20 -9.32 -9.23 31.68
CA GLN A 20 -10.31 -8.29 32.24
C GLN A 20 -10.98 -7.41 31.18
N PHE A 21 -10.49 -7.41 29.94
CA PHE A 21 -11.14 -6.63 28.88
C PHE A 21 -12.54 -7.17 28.60
N LYS A 22 -13.50 -6.25 28.64
CA LYS A 22 -14.90 -6.53 28.28
C LYS A 22 -15.16 -6.00 26.86
N PRO A 23 -16.06 -6.64 26.11
CA PRO A 23 -16.45 -6.15 24.79
C PRO A 23 -17.09 -4.75 24.90
N LEU A 24 -16.90 -3.94 23.85
CA LEU A 24 -17.31 -2.53 23.81
C LEU A 24 -18.79 -2.33 24.16
N ASN A 25 -19.65 -3.26 23.74
CA ASN A 25 -21.09 -3.27 24.02
C ASN A 25 -21.45 -3.45 25.50
N GLN A 26 -20.52 -3.87 26.36
CA GLN A 26 -20.74 -4.06 27.80
C GLN A 26 -20.23 -2.90 28.65
N VAL A 27 -19.42 -2.00 28.08
CA VAL A 27 -18.75 -0.93 28.82
C VAL A 27 -19.12 0.47 28.36
N MET A 28 -19.74 0.60 27.19
CA MET A 28 -20.17 1.89 26.63
C MET A 28 -21.71 1.97 26.53
N SER A 29 -22.22 3.19 26.34
CA SER A 29 -23.65 3.40 26.09
C SER A 29 -24.07 2.82 24.73
N PRO A 30 -25.34 2.38 24.58
CA PRO A 30 -25.84 1.85 23.30
C PRO A 30 -25.67 2.83 22.13
N GLU A 31 -25.94 4.12 22.36
CA GLU A 31 -25.80 5.19 21.37
C GLU A 31 -24.35 5.32 20.86
N PHE A 32 -23.38 5.24 21.76
CA PHE A 32 -21.97 5.33 21.38
C PHE A 32 -21.52 4.13 20.55
N VAL A 33 -21.98 2.93 20.89
CA VAL A 33 -21.66 1.71 20.14
C VAL A 33 -22.17 1.83 18.71
N GLU A 34 -23.43 2.25 18.54
CA GLU A 34 -24.06 2.45 17.23
C GLU A 34 -23.32 3.50 16.39
N MET A 35 -22.94 4.62 17.00
CA MET A 35 -22.15 5.67 16.34
C MET A 35 -20.79 5.13 15.85
N VAL A 36 -20.08 4.36 16.67
CA VAL A 36 -18.76 3.83 16.29
C VAL A 36 -18.87 2.76 15.20
N THR A 37 -19.84 1.86 15.29
CA THR A 37 -20.03 0.79 14.28
C THR A 37 -20.40 1.37 12.93
N THR A 38 -21.34 2.33 12.89
CA THR A 38 -21.75 3.00 11.64
C THR A 38 -20.58 3.73 10.99
N HIS A 39 -19.79 4.47 11.77
CA HIS A 39 -18.59 5.15 11.28
C HIS A 39 -17.54 4.17 10.73
N GLN A 40 -17.31 3.05 11.42
CA GLN A 40 -16.37 2.03 10.98
C GLN A 40 -16.80 1.43 9.63
N GLU A 41 -18.07 1.07 9.47
CA GLU A 41 -18.62 0.55 8.22
C GLU A 41 -18.47 1.53 7.05
N GLU A 42 -18.72 2.82 7.28
CA GLU A 42 -18.51 3.84 6.25
C GLU A 42 -17.05 3.94 5.81
N MET A 43 -16.11 3.87 6.76
CA MET A 43 -14.69 3.95 6.47
C MET A 43 -14.18 2.73 5.73
N GLU A 44 -14.67 1.53 6.08
CA GLU A 44 -14.34 0.29 5.35
C GLU A 44 -14.85 0.32 3.91
N LYS A 45 -16.07 0.81 3.67
CA LYS A 45 -16.62 1.01 2.31
C LYS A 45 -15.77 1.99 1.49
N LYS A 46 -15.31 3.09 2.10
CA LYS A 46 -14.49 4.12 1.43
C LYS A 46 -13.04 3.68 1.15
N ARG A 47 -12.50 2.70 1.88
CA ARG A 47 -11.06 2.36 1.87
C ARG A 47 -10.62 1.32 0.85
N THR A 48 -11.48 0.86 -0.05
CA THR A 48 -11.08 -0.17 -1.02
C THR A 48 -10.65 0.42 -2.37
N ARG A 49 -9.41 0.93 -2.45
CA ARG A 49 -8.67 0.76 -3.71
C ARG A 49 -8.48 -0.74 -3.86
N GLY A 50 -9.25 -1.38 -4.73
CA GLY A 50 -9.22 -2.82 -4.92
C GLY A 50 -7.79 -3.33 -5.18
N LYS A 51 -7.54 -4.61 -4.87
CA LYS A 51 -6.28 -5.30 -5.21
C LYS A 51 -5.93 -4.97 -6.66
N GLN A 52 -4.68 -4.58 -6.92
CA GLN A 52 -4.21 -4.26 -8.26
C GLN A 52 -4.47 -5.47 -9.18
N LYS A 53 -5.49 -5.36 -10.05
CA LYS A 53 -6.00 -6.48 -10.85
C LYS A 53 -5.06 -6.91 -11.98
N LEU A 54 -4.11 -6.04 -12.35
CA LEU A 54 -3.15 -6.31 -13.42
C LEU A 54 -1.87 -6.94 -12.85
N PRO A 55 -1.26 -7.90 -13.55
CA PRO A 55 0.05 -8.42 -13.21
C PRO A 55 1.05 -7.27 -13.01
N THR A 56 1.77 -7.29 -11.90
CA THR A 56 2.82 -6.31 -11.64
C THR A 56 3.99 -6.52 -12.60
N LYS A 57 4.56 -5.43 -13.11
CA LYS A 57 5.80 -5.47 -13.91
C LYS A 57 6.88 -6.21 -13.11
N GLN A 58 7.55 -7.17 -13.74
CA GLN A 58 8.65 -7.89 -13.13
C GLN A 58 9.94 -7.08 -13.27
N LEU A 59 10.67 -6.90 -12.15
CA LEU A 59 11.98 -6.28 -12.17
C LEU A 59 13.00 -7.31 -12.68
N VAL A 60 13.48 -7.14 -13.90
CA VAL A 60 14.51 -7.97 -14.50
C VAL A 60 15.74 -7.12 -14.83
N THR A 61 16.93 -7.67 -14.59
CA THR A 61 18.19 -7.02 -14.96
C THR A 61 18.65 -7.58 -16.31
N ILE A 62 18.46 -6.81 -17.38
CA ILE A 62 18.92 -7.15 -18.74
C ILE A 62 19.97 -6.16 -19.22
N ARG A 63 20.90 -6.63 -20.05
CA ARG A 63 21.89 -5.77 -20.72
C ARG A 63 21.36 -5.39 -22.10
N LEU A 64 21.41 -4.10 -22.42
CA LEU A 64 21.01 -3.53 -23.70
C LEU A 64 22.21 -2.84 -24.35
N SER A 65 22.22 -2.77 -25.68
CA SER A 65 23.26 -2.04 -26.42
C SER A 65 23.29 -0.55 -26.01
N PRO A 66 24.47 0.08 -25.92
CA PRO A 66 24.60 1.49 -25.51
C PRO A 66 23.74 2.44 -26.35
N GLU A 67 23.75 2.27 -27.67
CA GLU A 67 22.99 3.09 -28.63
C GLU A 67 21.47 3.09 -28.34
N VAL A 68 20.93 1.94 -27.94
CA VAL A 68 19.51 1.81 -27.57
C VAL A 68 19.24 2.62 -26.31
N VAL A 69 20.08 2.44 -25.28
CA VAL A 69 19.89 3.13 -23.99
C VAL A 69 20.00 4.64 -24.16
N GLU A 70 20.97 5.11 -24.94
CA GLU A 70 21.17 6.55 -25.22
C GLU A 70 19.98 7.14 -25.96
N SER A 71 19.53 6.48 -27.03
CA SER A 71 18.38 6.92 -27.83
C SER A 71 17.12 7.08 -26.99
N PHE A 72 16.81 6.09 -26.14
CA PHE A 72 15.63 6.18 -25.27
C PHE A 72 15.83 7.22 -24.16
N LYS A 73 17.00 7.29 -23.51
CA LYS A 73 17.27 8.31 -22.48
C LYS A 73 17.11 9.74 -23.01
N ALA A 74 17.48 9.99 -24.27
CA ALA A 74 17.30 11.30 -24.91
C ALA A 74 15.81 11.73 -24.99
N THR A 75 14.86 10.79 -24.94
CA THR A 75 13.41 11.08 -24.88
C THR A 75 12.94 11.65 -23.54
N GLY A 76 13.84 11.74 -22.54
CA GLY A 76 13.59 12.36 -21.26
C GLY A 76 12.81 11.47 -20.28
N LYS A 77 12.01 12.11 -19.41
CA LYS A 77 11.23 11.42 -18.37
C LYS A 77 10.33 10.34 -19.00
N GLY A 78 10.36 9.14 -18.42
CA GLY A 78 9.54 8.01 -18.89
C GLY A 78 10.18 7.15 -19.97
N TRP A 79 11.46 7.34 -20.31
CA TRP A 79 12.16 6.52 -21.31
C TRP A 79 12.10 5.00 -21.04
N GLN A 80 12.11 4.58 -19.76
CA GLN A 80 11.95 3.18 -19.37
C GLN A 80 10.55 2.62 -19.69
N SER A 81 9.51 3.44 -19.60
CA SER A 81 8.17 3.04 -20.03
C SER A 81 8.11 2.92 -21.56
N ARG A 82 8.73 3.84 -22.29
CA ARG A 82 8.78 3.81 -23.76
C ARG A 82 9.49 2.57 -24.30
N ILE A 83 10.64 2.19 -23.72
CA ILE A 83 11.32 0.97 -24.16
C ILE A 83 10.47 -0.28 -23.88
N ASN A 84 9.76 -0.31 -22.75
CA ASN A 84 8.83 -1.39 -22.45
C ASN A 84 7.68 -1.47 -23.48
N GLU A 85 7.10 -0.34 -23.89
CA GLU A 85 6.05 -0.30 -24.92
C GLU A 85 6.53 -0.85 -26.27
N VAL A 86 7.77 -0.54 -26.67
CA VAL A 86 8.37 -1.08 -27.89
C VAL A 86 8.54 -2.60 -27.80
N LEU A 87 8.99 -3.12 -26.65
CA LEU A 87 9.12 -4.56 -26.44
C LEU A 87 7.76 -5.28 -26.49
N VAL A 88 6.71 -4.67 -25.93
CA VAL A 88 5.34 -5.22 -26.01
C VAL A 88 4.87 -5.28 -27.47
N LYS A 89 5.03 -4.19 -28.23
CA LYS A 89 4.66 -4.16 -29.66
C LYS A 89 5.42 -5.20 -30.49
N TYR A 90 6.71 -5.40 -30.19
CA TYR A 90 7.51 -6.43 -30.86
C TYR A 90 6.96 -7.85 -30.60
N ILE A 91 6.52 -8.14 -29.37
CA ILE A 91 5.90 -9.43 -29.01
C ILE A 91 4.57 -9.60 -29.76
N GLU A 92 3.71 -8.59 -29.77
CA GLU A 92 2.42 -8.61 -30.47
C GLU A 92 2.59 -8.86 -31.98
N GLN A 93 3.55 -8.18 -32.61
CA GLN A 93 3.86 -8.36 -34.03
C GLN A 93 4.40 -9.75 -34.34
N LYS A 94 5.20 -10.34 -33.45
CA LYS A 94 5.79 -11.67 -33.66
C LYS A 94 4.79 -12.81 -33.43
N THR A 95 3.69 -12.54 -32.74
CA THR A 95 2.68 -13.55 -32.38
C THR A 95 1.55 -13.64 -33.41
N LEU A 96 1.53 -12.73 -34.40
CA LEU A 96 0.72 -12.82 -35.63
C LEU A 96 1.41 -13.70 -36.67
#